data_AF-N8V561-F1
#
_entry.id   AF-N8V561-F1
#
_cell.length_a   1.000
_cell.length_b   1.000
_cell.length_c   1.000
_cell.angle_alpha   90.00
_cell.angle_beta   90.00
_cell.angle_gamma   90.00
#
_symmetry.space_group_name_H-M   'P 1'
#
loop_
_entity.id
_entity.type
_entity.pdbx_description
1 polymer ?
#
loop_
_entity_poly.entity_id
_entity_poly.type
_entity_poly.pdbx_seq_one_letter_code
_entity_poly.pdbx_strand_id
1 'polypeptide(L)'
;MISATEIHSWFIPTDLKQDEALSSWLIRAALDSGCDPLSLTGVLWPKWRIWSVDVDRGLSAEQVQVLINTTKIDESQFNSATLRNFLIKYNLDNQTLDAWYLVLGTRNRKHRGGWQYCPECLSEDNVAYFRLPWRFAWHTGCIKHNQHLHDQCPHCHNAIQPRRLEAPDQVMTCCSICKKSLLEVNKSLVDCHALAFQKIFDQFLEQGCATYQDKLISVTDWLTVIKLFSQFIRKALAGSVNGKGWAFLEQLRIQVPHPELISNGLAVNQLPVTERERLFSCIYQLLIIPQEKFIETAKSLNMNRSSFWDKRNQLPAILRPVEEQLGSIYRNYPPKRALVATFKPKSKETVIRKFLRLKRKLG
;
A
#
# COMPACT_ATOMS: atom_id res chain seq x y z
N MET A 1 -35.23 3.53 -26.13
CA MET A 1 -35.47 2.83 -27.40
C MET A 1 -34.14 2.33 -27.92
N ILE A 2 -34.01 0.99 -27.97
CA ILE A 2 -32.93 0.17 -28.53
C ILE A 2 -31.50 0.61 -28.15
N SER A 3 -31.01 0.05 -27.03
CA SER A 3 -29.59 -0.10 -26.76
C SER A 3 -29.01 -1.01 -27.85
N ALA A 4 -28.47 -0.40 -28.91
CA ALA A 4 -27.63 -1.12 -29.85
C ALA A 4 -26.39 -1.54 -29.06
N THR A 5 -26.35 -2.81 -28.67
CA THR A 5 -25.13 -3.49 -28.29
C THR A 5 -24.24 -3.41 -29.52
N GLU A 6 -23.30 -2.46 -29.56
CA GLU A 6 -22.28 -2.44 -30.60
C GLU A 6 -21.53 -3.76 -30.49
N ILE A 7 -21.82 -4.66 -31.42
CA ILE A 7 -21.10 -5.92 -31.57
C ILE A 7 -19.72 -5.52 -32.09
N HIS A 8 -18.78 -5.37 -31.16
CA HIS A 8 -17.37 -5.22 -31.50
C HIS A 8 -16.92 -6.49 -32.23
N SER A 9 -16.71 -6.41 -33.55
CA SER A 9 -16.32 -7.55 -34.41
C SER A 9 -14.87 -8.00 -34.22
N TRP A 10 -14.20 -7.54 -33.16
CA TRP A 10 -12.79 -7.74 -32.91
C TRP A 10 -12.60 -8.37 -31.52
N PHE A 11 -11.64 -9.28 -31.46
CA PHE A 11 -11.37 -10.13 -30.30
C PHE A 11 -10.02 -9.76 -29.70
N ILE A 12 -9.94 -9.66 -28.38
CA ILE A 12 -8.70 -9.46 -27.64
C ILE A 12 -8.19 -10.85 -27.18
N PRO A 13 -7.10 -11.37 -27.77
CA PRO A 13 -6.59 -12.72 -27.46
C PRO A 13 -5.75 -12.79 -26.19
N THR A 14 -5.56 -11.68 -25.48
CA THR A 14 -4.68 -11.60 -24.32
C THR A 14 -5.28 -12.31 -23.12
N ASP A 15 -4.65 -13.41 -22.71
CA ASP A 15 -5.00 -14.12 -21.48
C ASP A 15 -4.70 -13.29 -20.22
N LEU A 16 -5.56 -13.46 -19.21
CA LEU A 16 -5.33 -12.96 -17.86
C LEU A 16 -4.34 -13.86 -17.10
N LYS A 17 -3.30 -13.28 -16.52
CA LYS A 17 -2.31 -14.04 -15.71
C LYS A 17 -2.73 -14.16 -14.24
N GLN A 18 -2.16 -15.15 -13.57
CA GLN A 18 -2.40 -15.35 -12.14
C GLN A 18 -1.94 -14.14 -11.34
N ASP A 19 -2.79 -13.68 -10.42
CA ASP A 19 -2.61 -12.50 -9.59
C ASP A 19 -2.38 -11.20 -10.37
N GLU A 20 -2.69 -11.17 -11.67
CA GLU A 20 -2.53 -9.97 -12.49
C GLU A 20 -3.54 -8.89 -12.09
N ALA A 21 -3.08 -7.65 -11.96
CA ALA A 21 -3.98 -6.52 -11.78
C ALA A 21 -4.76 -6.24 -13.07
N LEU A 22 -6.05 -5.90 -12.98
CA LEU A 22 -6.89 -5.58 -14.14
C LEU A 22 -6.27 -4.48 -15.02
N SER A 23 -5.70 -3.45 -14.40
CA SER A 23 -4.97 -2.41 -15.12
C SER A 23 -3.71 -2.92 -15.83
N SER A 24 -3.01 -3.92 -15.27
CA SER A 24 -1.88 -4.59 -15.94
C SER A 24 -2.37 -5.33 -17.19
N TRP A 25 -3.45 -6.09 -17.04
CA TRP A 25 -4.03 -6.84 -18.15
C TRP A 25 -4.49 -5.91 -19.27
N LEU A 26 -5.16 -4.80 -18.95
CA LEU A 26 -5.58 -3.80 -19.95
C LEU A 26 -4.40 -3.20 -20.72
N ILE A 27 -3.24 -3.04 -20.07
CA ILE A 27 -2.04 -2.52 -20.71
C ILE A 27 -1.45 -3.58 -21.65
N ARG A 28 -1.31 -4.83 -21.19
CA ARG A 28 -0.88 -5.95 -22.02
C ARG A 28 -1.78 -6.15 -23.23
N ALA A 29 -3.09 -6.17 -23.01
CA ALA A 29 -4.08 -6.30 -24.07
C ALA A 29 -3.92 -5.22 -25.15
N ALA A 30 -3.57 -3.99 -24.76
CA ALA A 30 -3.34 -2.90 -25.70
C ALA A 30 -2.08 -3.13 -26.52
N LEU A 31 -0.97 -3.45 -25.85
CA LEU A 31 0.33 -3.71 -26.47
C LEU A 31 0.29 -4.93 -27.40
N ASP A 32 -0.36 -6.03 -26.98
CA ASP A 32 -0.58 -7.23 -27.78
C ASP A 32 -1.43 -6.93 -29.03
N SER A 33 -2.36 -5.97 -28.93
CA SER A 33 -3.17 -5.48 -30.04
C SER A 33 -2.45 -4.41 -30.88
N GLY A 34 -1.18 -4.11 -30.59
CA GLY A 34 -0.38 -3.13 -31.33
C GLY A 34 -0.84 -1.67 -31.15
N CYS A 35 -1.52 -1.35 -30.05
CA CYS A 35 -2.00 0.00 -29.76
C CYS A 35 -1.59 0.47 -28.35
N ASP A 36 -1.76 1.76 -28.06
CA ASP A 36 -1.48 2.27 -26.72
C ASP A 36 -2.67 1.99 -25.77
N PRO A 37 -2.43 1.94 -24.44
CA PRO A 37 -3.48 1.67 -23.45
C PRO A 37 -4.63 2.69 -23.50
N LEU A 38 -4.40 3.92 -23.95
CA LEU A 38 -5.45 4.92 -24.10
C LEU A 38 -6.34 4.62 -25.32
N SER A 39 -5.76 4.18 -26.44
CA SER A 39 -6.47 3.76 -27.65
C SER A 39 -7.38 2.57 -27.38
N LEU A 40 -6.85 1.47 -26.83
CA LEU A 40 -7.65 0.26 -26.55
C LEU A 40 -8.85 0.60 -25.65
N THR A 41 -8.58 1.28 -24.53
CA THR A 41 -9.63 1.61 -23.57
C THR A 41 -10.59 2.68 -24.07
N GLY A 42 -10.17 3.54 -24.99
CA GLY A 42 -11.04 4.48 -25.68
C GLY A 42 -12.01 3.79 -26.65
N VAL A 43 -11.64 2.65 -27.23
CA VAL A 43 -12.55 1.82 -28.02
C VAL A 43 -13.52 1.06 -27.11
N LEU A 44 -13.01 0.44 -26.04
CA LEU A 44 -13.83 -0.31 -25.09
C LEU A 44 -14.84 0.59 -24.36
N TRP A 45 -14.43 1.79 -23.94
CA TRP A 45 -15.28 2.70 -23.18
C TRP A 45 -15.14 4.16 -23.65
N PRO A 46 -15.74 4.54 -24.81
CA PRO A 46 -15.52 5.84 -25.44
C PRO A 46 -15.88 7.06 -24.57
N LYS A 47 -16.84 6.91 -23.66
CA LYS A 47 -17.33 7.98 -22.79
C LYS A 47 -16.69 7.97 -21.40
N TRP A 48 -15.75 7.07 -21.12
CA TRP A 48 -15.17 6.90 -19.81
C TRP A 48 -13.65 7.13 -19.80
N ARG A 49 -13.21 8.03 -18.94
CA ARG A 49 -11.78 8.29 -18.70
C ARG A 49 -11.23 7.29 -17.69
N ILE A 50 -11.15 6.02 -18.06
CA ILE A 50 -10.70 4.91 -17.18
C ILE A 50 -9.38 5.22 -16.45
N TRP A 51 -8.41 5.83 -17.14
CA TRP A 51 -7.09 6.12 -16.57
C TRP A 51 -7.06 7.32 -15.61
N SER A 52 -8.20 7.98 -15.38
CA SER A 52 -8.37 9.00 -14.34
C SER A 52 -8.84 8.43 -13.00
N VAL A 53 -9.22 7.15 -12.98
CA VAL A 53 -9.63 6.42 -11.78
C VAL A 53 -8.73 5.21 -11.55
N ASP A 54 -8.92 4.57 -10.41
CA ASP A 54 -8.20 3.36 -10.04
C ASP A 54 -9.03 2.12 -10.40
N VAL A 55 -8.86 1.63 -11.64
CA VAL A 55 -9.66 0.52 -12.21
C VAL A 55 -9.51 -0.80 -11.44
N ASP A 56 -8.38 -1.01 -10.76
CA ASP A 56 -8.16 -2.23 -9.96
C ASP A 56 -9.11 -2.31 -8.75
N ARG A 57 -9.83 -1.24 -8.43
CA ARG A 57 -10.89 -1.26 -7.40
C ARG A 57 -12.18 -1.94 -7.86
N GLY A 58 -12.31 -2.21 -9.15
CA GLY A 58 -13.47 -2.87 -9.73
C GLY A 58 -14.11 -2.06 -10.85
N LEU A 59 -14.88 -2.78 -11.65
CA LEU A 59 -15.68 -2.26 -12.75
C LEU A 59 -17.18 -2.38 -12.41
N SER A 60 -18.00 -1.53 -13.01
CA SER A 60 -19.45 -1.72 -13.00
C SER A 60 -19.84 -2.95 -13.85
N ALA A 61 -21.03 -3.50 -13.62
CA ALA A 61 -21.53 -4.63 -14.42
C ALA A 61 -21.53 -4.33 -15.93
N GLU A 62 -21.94 -3.12 -16.31
CA GLU A 62 -21.91 -2.66 -17.70
C GLU A 62 -20.48 -2.63 -18.27
N GLN A 63 -19.51 -2.16 -17.49
CA GLN A 63 -18.11 -2.11 -17.91
C GLN A 63 -17.50 -3.50 -18.07
N VAL A 64 -17.80 -4.42 -17.13
CA VAL A 64 -17.34 -5.81 -17.22
C VAL A 64 -17.95 -6.50 -18.44
N GLN A 65 -19.23 -6.26 -18.73
CA GLN A 65 -19.90 -6.88 -19.88
C GLN A 65 -19.21 -6.56 -21.21
N VAL A 66 -18.68 -5.34 -21.36
CA VAL A 66 -17.88 -4.96 -22.55
C VAL A 66 -16.64 -5.85 -22.69
N LEU A 67 -15.94 -6.14 -21.60
CA LEU A 67 -14.76 -7.02 -21.62
C LEU A 67 -15.13 -8.46 -21.93
N ILE A 68 -16.22 -8.96 -21.34
CA ILE A 68 -16.71 -10.33 -21.62
C ILE A 68 -17.07 -10.49 -23.10
N ASN A 69 -17.70 -9.47 -23.69
CA ASN A 69 -18.11 -9.53 -25.10
C ASN A 69 -16.92 -9.48 -26.08
N THR A 70 -15.74 -9.04 -25.64
CA THR A 70 -14.54 -8.83 -26.48
C THR A 70 -13.42 -9.82 -26.16
N THR A 71 -13.61 -10.69 -25.18
CA THR A 71 -12.60 -11.65 -24.70
C THR A 71 -13.23 -13.04 -24.48
N LYS A 72 -12.41 -14.04 -24.12
CA LYS A 72 -12.85 -15.35 -23.64
C LYS A 72 -12.79 -15.47 -22.11
N ILE A 73 -12.66 -14.34 -21.42
CA ILE A 73 -12.47 -14.27 -19.97
C ILE A 73 -13.82 -14.02 -19.31
N ASP A 74 -14.13 -14.80 -18.28
CA ASP A 74 -15.41 -14.66 -17.58
C ASP A 74 -15.40 -13.52 -16.53
N GLU A 75 -16.60 -13.18 -16.04
CA GLU A 75 -16.76 -12.14 -15.00
C GLU A 75 -15.97 -12.47 -13.72
N SER A 76 -15.93 -13.73 -13.31
CA SER A 76 -15.29 -14.15 -12.06
C SER A 76 -13.77 -13.95 -12.11
N GLN A 77 -13.16 -14.20 -13.28
CA GLN A 77 -11.76 -13.97 -13.56
C GLN A 77 -11.45 -12.47 -13.56
N PHE A 78 -12.25 -11.63 -14.23
CA PHE A 78 -12.05 -10.18 -14.15
C PHE A 78 -12.21 -9.63 -12.72
N ASN A 79 -13.19 -10.15 -11.96
CA ASN A 79 -13.37 -9.77 -10.57
C ASN A 79 -12.17 -10.19 -9.70
N SER A 80 -11.49 -11.29 -10.02
CA SER A 80 -10.26 -11.74 -9.35
C SER A 80 -9.05 -10.84 -9.62
N ALA A 81 -9.02 -10.17 -10.77
CA ALA A 81 -8.01 -9.17 -11.13
C ALA A 81 -8.26 -7.79 -10.49
N THR A 82 -9.28 -7.68 -9.63
CA THR A 82 -9.64 -6.45 -8.93
C THR A 82 -9.77 -6.69 -7.42
N LEU A 83 -9.94 -5.61 -6.65
CA LEU A 83 -10.24 -5.69 -5.22
C LEU A 83 -11.63 -6.25 -4.93
N ARG A 84 -12.50 -6.45 -5.92
CA ARG A 84 -13.89 -6.88 -5.69
C ARG A 84 -13.96 -8.22 -4.97
N ASN A 85 -13.19 -9.21 -5.42
CA ASN A 85 -13.15 -10.52 -4.76
C ASN A 85 -12.60 -10.42 -3.33
N PHE A 86 -11.59 -9.57 -3.10
CA PHE A 86 -11.05 -9.34 -1.77
C PHE A 86 -12.09 -8.73 -0.82
N LEU A 87 -12.80 -7.69 -1.26
CA LEU A 87 -13.83 -7.03 -0.46
C LEU A 87 -14.98 -7.98 -0.12
N ILE A 88 -15.45 -8.76 -1.10
CA ILE A 88 -16.52 -9.75 -0.90
C ILE A 88 -16.06 -10.85 0.06
N LYS A 89 -14.88 -11.44 -0.15
CA LYS A 89 -14.37 -12.57 0.65
C LYS A 89 -14.30 -12.24 2.14
N TYR A 90 -13.91 -11.02 2.49
CA TYR A 90 -13.75 -10.60 3.89
C TYR A 90 -14.85 -9.69 4.41
N ASN A 91 -15.93 -9.49 3.64
CA ASN A 91 -17.02 -8.58 3.98
C ASN A 91 -16.52 -7.19 4.40
N LEU A 92 -15.57 -6.64 3.62
CA LEU A 92 -14.94 -5.35 3.85
C LEU A 92 -15.56 -4.30 2.95
N ASP A 93 -15.66 -3.07 3.46
CA ASP A 93 -15.96 -1.91 2.64
C ASP A 93 -14.70 -1.26 2.06
N ASN A 94 -14.90 -0.42 1.04
CA ASN A 94 -13.80 0.32 0.43
C ASN A 94 -13.06 1.22 1.45
N GLN A 95 -13.79 1.82 2.41
CA GLN A 95 -13.22 2.76 3.37
C GLN A 95 -12.20 2.09 4.30
N THR A 96 -12.48 0.85 4.70
CA THR A 96 -11.59 0.04 5.54
C THR A 96 -10.31 -0.30 4.79
N LEU A 97 -10.43 -0.65 3.50
CA LEU A 97 -9.29 -1.03 2.67
C LEU A 97 -8.50 0.17 2.15
N ASP A 98 -9.08 1.36 2.07
CA ASP A 98 -8.45 2.56 1.51
C ASP A 98 -7.10 2.88 2.15
N ALA A 99 -6.98 2.67 3.46
CA ALA A 99 -5.73 2.90 4.19
C ALA A 99 -4.60 1.91 3.83
N TRP A 100 -4.96 0.77 3.23
CA TRP A 100 -4.11 -0.38 3.00
C TRP A 100 -3.96 -0.76 1.54
N TYR A 101 -4.63 -0.07 0.62
CA TYR A 101 -4.44 -0.21 -0.81
C TYR A 101 -3.73 1.02 -1.36
N LEU A 102 -2.62 0.83 -2.06
CA LEU A 102 -1.77 1.92 -2.49
C LEU A 102 -2.50 2.86 -3.44
N VAL A 103 -2.41 4.16 -3.16
CA VAL A 103 -3.05 5.16 -4.01
C VAL A 103 -2.17 5.56 -5.16
N LEU A 104 -2.81 5.70 -6.31
CA LEU A 104 -2.18 6.12 -7.55
C LEU A 104 -1.80 7.61 -7.55
N GLY A 105 -2.53 8.45 -6.80
CA GLY A 105 -2.28 9.90 -6.78
C GLY A 105 -2.46 10.54 -8.16
N THR A 106 -3.57 10.20 -8.81
CA THR A 106 -3.86 10.48 -10.22
C THR A 106 -4.13 11.96 -10.49
N ARG A 107 -3.45 12.51 -11.50
CA ARG A 107 -3.79 13.79 -12.14
C ARG A 107 -3.77 13.57 -13.65
N ASN A 108 -4.94 13.55 -14.27
CA ASN A 108 -5.13 13.05 -15.64
C ASN A 108 -4.54 11.63 -15.77
N ARG A 109 -3.58 11.41 -16.67
CA ARG A 109 -2.91 10.11 -16.84
C ARG A 109 -1.68 9.92 -15.95
N LYS A 110 -1.21 10.98 -15.27
CA LYS A 110 0.02 10.94 -14.45
C LYS A 110 -0.30 10.46 -13.04
N HIS A 111 0.47 9.50 -12.54
CA HIS A 111 0.37 9.00 -11.17
C HIS A 111 1.65 9.35 -10.40
N ARG A 112 1.51 9.41 -9.08
CA ARG A 112 2.58 9.75 -8.15
C ARG A 112 3.11 8.53 -7.39
N GLY A 113 2.63 7.35 -7.74
CA GLY A 113 2.99 6.08 -7.11
C GLY A 113 1.92 5.03 -7.32
N GLY A 114 1.89 4.07 -6.41
CA GLY A 114 0.87 3.03 -6.31
C GLY A 114 1.11 1.79 -7.17
N TRP A 115 2.08 1.85 -8.08
CA TRP A 115 2.62 0.69 -8.79
C TRP A 115 3.95 0.27 -8.17
N GLN A 116 4.13 -1.03 -8.03
CA GLN A 116 5.36 -1.65 -7.56
C GLN A 116 5.71 -2.84 -8.45
N TYR A 117 6.98 -3.23 -8.48
CA TYR A 117 7.40 -4.43 -9.19
C TYR A 117 8.60 -5.10 -8.54
N CYS A 118 8.75 -6.39 -8.85
CA CYS A 118 9.97 -7.16 -8.64
C CYS A 118 10.68 -7.31 -9.99
N PRO A 119 11.94 -6.86 -10.15
CA PRO A 119 12.68 -6.97 -11.41
C PRO A 119 12.87 -8.43 -11.84
N GLU A 120 13.18 -9.32 -10.89
CA GLU A 120 13.37 -10.74 -11.19
C GLU A 120 12.07 -11.40 -11.65
N CYS A 121 10.93 -11.09 -11.01
CA CYS A 121 9.63 -11.58 -11.50
C CYS A 121 9.36 -11.10 -12.94
N LEU A 122 9.55 -9.81 -13.22
CA LEU A 122 9.31 -9.29 -14.57
C LEU A 122 10.25 -9.92 -15.62
N SER A 123 11.46 -10.34 -15.22
CA SER A 123 12.41 -11.01 -16.11
C SER A 123 12.09 -12.49 -16.35
N GLU A 124 11.53 -13.18 -15.35
CA GLU A 124 11.17 -14.60 -15.42
C GLU A 124 9.81 -14.83 -16.07
N ASP A 125 8.92 -13.83 -16.03
CA ASP A 125 7.61 -13.90 -16.65
C ASP A 125 7.77 -14.03 -18.18
N ASN A 126 7.21 -15.09 -18.78
CA ASN A 126 7.19 -15.26 -20.25
C ASN A 126 6.66 -14.01 -20.96
N VAL A 127 5.67 -13.35 -20.36
CA VAL A 127 5.21 -12.02 -20.72
C VAL A 127 5.04 -11.22 -19.44
N ALA A 128 5.90 -10.21 -19.23
CA ALA A 128 5.92 -9.40 -18.03
C ALA A 128 4.55 -8.80 -17.69
N TYR A 129 4.18 -8.86 -16.42
CA TYR A 129 2.94 -8.29 -15.91
C TYR A 129 3.08 -7.83 -14.47
N PHE A 130 2.21 -6.91 -14.06
CA PHE A 130 2.18 -6.38 -12.72
C PHE A 130 1.09 -7.06 -11.90
N ARG A 131 1.47 -7.51 -10.70
CA ARG A 131 0.61 -8.29 -9.82
C ARG A 131 -0.26 -7.40 -8.94
N LEU A 132 -1.53 -7.73 -8.78
CA LEU A 132 -2.48 -7.05 -7.91
C LEU A 132 -2.03 -7.03 -6.43
N PRO A 133 -1.50 -8.14 -5.85
CA PRO A 133 -1.04 -8.11 -4.46
C PRO A 133 0.04 -7.07 -4.18
N TRP A 134 0.89 -6.75 -5.15
CA TRP A 134 1.90 -5.69 -5.04
C TRP A 134 1.31 -4.29 -4.85
N ARG A 135 -0.01 -4.14 -4.95
CA ARG A 135 -0.71 -2.89 -4.65
C ARG A 135 -1.23 -2.80 -3.21
N PHE A 136 -1.10 -3.83 -2.40
CA PHE A 136 -1.37 -3.73 -0.96
C PHE A 136 -0.22 -3.05 -0.24
N ALA A 137 -0.54 -2.18 0.71
CA ALA A 137 0.44 -1.37 1.42
C ALA A 137 1.41 -2.21 2.25
N TRP A 138 1.03 -3.41 2.69
CA TRP A 138 1.94 -4.31 3.40
C TRP A 138 2.88 -5.09 2.48
N HIS A 139 2.65 -5.08 1.16
CA HIS A 139 3.56 -5.67 0.19
C HIS A 139 4.74 -4.74 -0.05
N THR A 140 5.86 -5.06 0.58
CA THR A 140 7.11 -4.26 0.50
C THR A 140 8.27 -5.06 -0.08
N GLY A 141 8.19 -6.38 -0.07
CA GLY A 141 9.15 -7.27 -0.71
C GLY A 141 8.48 -8.30 -1.61
N CYS A 142 9.27 -8.87 -2.52
CA CYS A 142 8.90 -10.06 -3.25
C CYS A 142 9.25 -11.30 -2.43
N ILE A 143 8.25 -12.10 -2.07
CA ILE A 143 8.44 -13.35 -1.33
C ILE A 143 9.28 -14.37 -2.13
N LYS A 144 9.07 -14.43 -3.45
CA LYS A 144 9.78 -15.36 -4.34
C LYS A 144 11.29 -15.08 -4.39
N HIS A 145 11.67 -13.81 -4.49
CA HIS A 145 13.07 -13.40 -4.72
C HIS A 145 13.77 -12.80 -3.51
N ASN A 146 13.05 -12.67 -2.38
CA ASN A 146 13.55 -12.10 -1.12
C ASN A 146 14.20 -10.71 -1.31
N GLN A 147 13.57 -9.85 -2.11
CA GLN A 147 14.08 -8.52 -2.44
C GLN A 147 13.01 -7.45 -2.29
N HIS A 148 13.47 -6.21 -2.11
CA HIS A 148 12.61 -5.03 -2.05
C HIS A 148 11.81 -4.86 -3.35
N LEU A 149 10.53 -4.50 -3.24
CA LEU A 149 9.75 -4.08 -4.41
C LEU A 149 10.13 -2.65 -4.79
N HIS A 150 10.22 -2.37 -6.08
CA HIS A 150 10.55 -1.04 -6.59
C HIS A 150 9.28 -0.29 -7.01
N ASP A 151 9.13 0.99 -6.62
CA ASP A 151 8.02 1.86 -7.01
C ASP A 151 8.43 3.01 -7.95
N GLN A 152 9.71 3.06 -8.32
CA GLN A 152 10.32 4.06 -9.19
C GLN A 152 11.23 3.41 -10.24
N CYS A 153 11.43 4.13 -11.35
CA CYS A 153 12.41 3.75 -12.36
C CYS A 153 13.84 3.96 -11.82
N PRO A 154 14.77 3.00 -11.99
CA PRO A 154 16.16 3.16 -11.53
C PRO A 154 16.92 4.29 -12.20
N HIS A 155 16.52 4.70 -13.41
CA HIS A 155 17.25 5.69 -14.20
C HIS A 155 16.71 7.11 -14.07
N CYS A 156 15.39 7.29 -14.11
CA CYS A 156 14.77 8.62 -14.07
C CYS A 156 14.07 8.93 -12.75
N HIS A 157 13.99 7.96 -11.83
CA HIS A 157 13.38 8.09 -10.50
C HIS A 157 11.90 8.54 -10.49
N ASN A 158 11.25 8.57 -11.64
CA ASN A 158 9.81 8.78 -11.72
C ASN A 158 9.08 7.53 -11.22
N ALA A 159 7.90 7.75 -10.64
CA ALA A 159 7.00 6.66 -10.27
C ALA A 159 6.67 5.78 -11.48
N ILE A 160 6.52 4.48 -11.26
CA ILE A 160 6.16 3.51 -12.28
C ILE A 160 4.74 3.77 -12.81
N GLN A 161 4.62 3.89 -14.13
CA GLN A 161 3.39 4.33 -14.81
C GLN A 161 3.16 3.55 -16.11
N PRO A 162 2.94 2.22 -16.05
CA PRO A 162 2.91 1.38 -17.24
C PRO A 162 1.76 1.72 -18.20
N ARG A 163 0.65 2.31 -17.72
CA ARG A 163 -0.44 2.77 -18.61
C ARG A 163 -0.06 3.90 -19.59
N ARG A 164 1.14 4.47 -19.44
CA ARG A 164 1.69 5.48 -20.34
C ARG A 164 2.64 4.88 -21.38
N LEU A 165 2.80 3.56 -21.40
CA LEU A 165 3.46 2.88 -22.49
C LEU A 165 2.71 3.15 -23.79
N GLU A 166 3.44 3.11 -24.89
CA GLU A 166 2.95 3.37 -26.24
C GLU A 166 3.12 2.10 -27.07
N ALA A 167 2.39 1.99 -28.18
CA ALA A 167 2.47 0.81 -29.05
C ALA A 167 3.90 0.37 -29.43
N PRO A 168 4.86 1.28 -29.72
CA PRO A 168 6.23 0.89 -30.04
C PRO A 168 7.01 0.28 -28.86
N ASP A 169 6.57 0.48 -27.62
CA ASP A 169 7.28 -0.04 -26.44
C ASP A 169 7.18 -1.57 -26.37
N GLN A 170 6.05 -2.15 -26.78
CA GLN A 170 5.73 -3.59 -26.87
C GLN A 170 5.84 -4.41 -25.57
N VAL A 171 6.61 -3.97 -24.58
CA VAL A 171 6.91 -4.70 -23.34
C VAL A 171 6.59 -3.84 -22.10
N MET A 172 6.23 -4.51 -21.01
CA MET A 172 6.02 -3.87 -19.70
C MET A 172 7.29 -3.73 -18.85
N THR A 173 8.44 -4.19 -19.36
CA THR A 173 9.74 -4.18 -18.66
C THR A 173 10.51 -2.88 -18.84
N CYS A 174 9.95 -1.87 -19.52
CA CYS A 174 10.59 -0.57 -19.72
C CYS A 174 9.84 0.57 -19.01
N CYS A 175 10.57 1.65 -18.74
CA CYS A 175 9.98 2.85 -18.17
C CYS A 175 9.21 3.63 -19.24
N SER A 176 7.91 3.87 -19.03
CA SER A 176 7.07 4.68 -19.94
C SER A 176 7.49 6.16 -20.10
N ILE A 177 8.51 6.62 -19.39
CA ILE A 177 9.02 8.00 -19.45
C ILE A 177 10.38 8.05 -20.13
N CYS A 178 11.37 7.33 -19.59
CA CYS A 178 12.74 7.38 -20.11
C CYS A 178 13.07 6.21 -21.05
N LYS A 179 12.13 5.27 -21.24
CA LYS A 179 12.22 4.09 -22.11
C LYS A 179 13.32 3.07 -21.77
N LYS A 180 14.16 3.36 -20.78
CA LYS A 180 15.16 2.42 -20.24
C LYS A 180 14.52 1.28 -19.46
N SER A 181 15.24 0.17 -19.36
CA SER A 181 14.81 -1.05 -18.68
C SER A 181 14.50 -0.80 -17.21
N LEU A 182 13.45 -1.46 -16.71
CA LEU A 182 13.15 -1.54 -15.27
C LEU A 182 13.93 -2.68 -14.60
N LEU A 183 14.56 -3.56 -15.38
CA LEU A 183 15.29 -4.72 -14.88
C LEU A 183 16.70 -4.34 -14.39
N GLU A 184 17.22 -3.18 -14.80
CA GLU A 184 18.55 -2.66 -14.44
C GLU A 184 18.55 -2.02 -13.04
N VAL A 185 18.19 -2.81 -12.03
CA VAL A 185 18.18 -2.41 -10.61
C VAL A 185 19.22 -3.20 -9.83
N ASN A 186 19.83 -2.53 -8.86
CA ASN A 186 20.66 -3.23 -7.88
C ASN A 186 19.78 -4.06 -6.96
N LYS A 187 20.09 -5.35 -6.83
CA LYS A 187 19.40 -6.24 -5.90
C LYS A 187 19.56 -5.72 -4.48
N SER A 188 18.44 -5.47 -3.82
CA SER A 188 18.37 -5.07 -2.42
C SER A 188 17.50 -6.06 -1.68
N LEU A 189 18.06 -6.69 -0.64
CA LEU A 189 17.29 -7.56 0.23
C LEU A 189 16.21 -6.74 0.94
N VAL A 190 15.04 -7.35 1.14
CA VAL A 190 13.98 -6.80 1.99
C VAL A 190 14.28 -7.13 3.46
N ASP A 191 13.96 -6.22 4.37
CA ASP A 191 14.01 -6.47 5.80
C ASP A 191 13.21 -7.75 6.19
N CYS A 192 13.84 -8.61 6.99
CA CYS A 192 13.29 -9.92 7.31
C CYS A 192 11.99 -9.83 8.11
N HIS A 193 11.83 -8.84 8.99
CA HIS A 193 10.62 -8.64 9.78
C HIS A 193 9.48 -8.09 8.93
N ALA A 194 9.77 -7.17 8.01
CA ALA A 194 8.78 -6.70 7.04
C ALA A 194 8.29 -7.83 6.12
N LEU A 195 9.19 -8.69 5.66
CA LEU A 195 8.82 -9.86 4.85
C LEU A 195 8.04 -10.90 5.68
N ALA A 196 8.41 -11.12 6.94
CA ALA A 196 7.68 -12.01 7.85
C ALA A 196 6.26 -11.51 8.11
N PHE A 197 6.07 -10.20 8.30
CA PHE A 197 4.75 -9.57 8.38
C PHE A 197 3.90 -9.89 7.16
N GLN A 198 4.45 -9.67 5.97
CA GLN A 198 3.77 -9.89 4.70
C GLN A 198 3.35 -11.36 4.57
N LYS A 199 4.26 -12.30 4.83
CA LYS A 199 3.98 -13.75 4.78
C LYS A 199 2.86 -14.17 5.73
N ILE A 200 2.91 -13.73 6.99
CA ILE A 200 1.89 -14.08 7.99
C ILE A 200 0.53 -13.49 7.61
N PHE A 201 0.51 -12.26 7.11
CA PHE A 201 -0.76 -11.66 6.74
C PHE A 201 -1.33 -12.26 5.45
N ASP A 202 -0.50 -12.54 4.45
CA ASP A 202 -0.92 -13.24 3.23
C ASP A 202 -1.44 -14.65 3.57
N GLN A 203 -0.76 -15.38 4.46
CA GLN A 203 -1.22 -16.67 4.95
C GLN A 203 -2.56 -16.58 5.69
N PHE A 204 -2.76 -15.56 6.54
CA PHE A 204 -4.05 -15.31 7.17
C PHE A 204 -5.14 -15.11 6.11
N LEU A 205 -4.88 -14.29 5.09
CA LEU A 205 -5.84 -14.07 4.01
C LEU A 205 -6.13 -15.37 3.26
N GLU A 206 -5.12 -16.16 2.92
CA GLU A 206 -5.32 -17.44 2.24
C GLU A 206 -6.19 -18.40 3.06
N GLN A 207 -5.86 -18.58 4.35
CA GLN A 207 -6.54 -19.52 5.26
C GLN A 207 -7.91 -19.03 5.75
N GLY A 208 -8.14 -17.72 5.76
CA GLY A 208 -9.37 -17.10 6.27
C GLY A 208 -9.46 -17.03 7.80
N CYS A 209 -8.45 -17.53 8.52
CA CYS A 209 -8.37 -17.47 9.98
C CYS A 209 -6.95 -17.21 10.44
N ALA A 210 -6.81 -16.53 11.58
CA ALA A 210 -5.55 -16.33 12.28
C ALA A 210 -5.81 -16.15 13.77
N THR A 211 -4.75 -16.32 14.56
CA THR A 211 -4.75 -15.99 15.98
C THR A 211 -3.82 -14.81 16.25
N TYR A 212 -4.19 -14.01 17.23
CA TYR A 212 -3.32 -13.02 17.85
C TYR A 212 -3.39 -13.23 19.35
N GLN A 213 -2.26 -13.53 20.01
CA GLN A 213 -2.22 -13.80 21.45
C GLN A 213 -3.24 -14.88 21.85
N ASP A 214 -3.19 -16.01 21.13
CA ASP A 214 -4.03 -17.21 21.30
C ASP A 214 -5.54 -17.02 21.12
N LYS A 215 -5.98 -15.87 20.58
CA LYS A 215 -7.38 -15.59 20.29
C LYS A 215 -7.60 -15.44 18.79
N LEU A 216 -8.67 -16.02 18.29
CA LEU A 216 -9.11 -15.80 16.90
C LEU A 216 -9.33 -14.30 16.66
N ILE A 217 -8.89 -13.83 15.50
CA ILE A 217 -9.00 -12.42 15.11
C ILE A 217 -9.60 -12.30 13.72
N SER A 218 -10.54 -11.37 13.56
CA SER A 218 -11.11 -11.03 12.25
C SER A 218 -10.12 -10.19 11.42
N VAL A 219 -10.26 -10.19 10.10
CA VAL A 219 -9.43 -9.33 9.22
C VAL A 219 -9.63 -7.85 9.59
N THR A 220 -10.85 -7.43 9.91
CA THR A 220 -11.16 -6.06 10.34
C THR A 220 -10.44 -5.68 11.64
N ASP A 221 -10.45 -6.55 12.64
CA ASP A 221 -9.74 -6.31 13.90
C ASP A 221 -8.23 -6.31 13.69
N TRP A 222 -7.70 -7.21 12.87
CA TRP A 222 -6.28 -7.27 12.53
C TRP A 222 -5.81 -5.98 11.86
N LEU A 223 -6.54 -5.51 10.83
CA LEU A 223 -6.27 -4.21 10.19
C LEU A 223 -6.35 -3.06 11.20
N THR A 224 -7.25 -3.13 12.18
CA THR A 224 -7.36 -2.12 13.24
C THR A 224 -6.15 -2.16 14.19
N VAL A 225 -5.68 -3.34 14.59
CA VAL A 225 -4.45 -3.51 15.39
C VAL A 225 -3.25 -2.93 14.65
N ILE A 226 -3.06 -3.28 13.37
CA ILE A 226 -1.97 -2.74 12.54
C ILE A 226 -2.08 -1.22 12.42
N LYS A 227 -3.29 -0.66 12.24
CA LYS A 227 -3.52 0.79 12.19
C LYS A 227 -3.02 1.47 13.47
N LEU A 228 -3.35 0.91 14.62
CA LEU A 228 -3.00 1.44 15.93
C LEU A 228 -1.48 1.37 16.16
N PHE A 229 -0.86 0.22 15.86
CA PHE A 229 0.59 0.06 15.98
C PHE A 229 1.33 0.98 15.00
N SER A 230 0.82 1.12 13.77
CA SER A 230 1.33 2.07 12.79
C SER A 230 1.31 3.51 13.31
N GLN A 231 0.21 3.94 13.93
CA GLN A 231 0.11 5.27 14.54
C GLN A 231 1.15 5.47 15.65
N PHE A 232 1.31 4.47 16.53
CA PHE A 232 2.30 4.51 17.60
C PHE A 232 3.74 4.57 17.06
N ILE A 233 4.13 3.65 16.18
CA ILE A 233 5.47 3.62 15.57
C ILE A 233 5.78 4.95 14.90
N ARG A 234 4.85 5.47 14.09
CA ARG A 234 5.06 6.75 13.40
C ARG A 234 5.21 7.92 14.38
N LYS A 235 4.48 7.92 15.50
CA LYS A 235 4.63 8.91 16.56
C LYS A 235 5.97 8.78 17.27
N ALA A 236 6.44 7.57 17.55
CA ALA A 236 7.75 7.31 18.14
C ALA A 236 8.88 7.80 17.22
N LEU A 237 8.87 7.36 15.95
CA LEU A 237 9.89 7.72 14.95
C LEU A 237 9.91 9.21 14.60
N ALA A 238 8.78 9.92 14.71
CA ALA A 238 8.72 11.36 14.51
C ALA A 238 9.11 12.18 15.76
N GLY A 239 9.20 11.53 16.92
CA GLY A 239 9.57 12.16 18.19
C GLY A 239 11.08 12.31 18.35
N SER A 240 11.50 12.89 19.48
CA SER A 240 12.91 12.93 19.88
C SER A 240 13.44 11.51 20.11
N VAL A 241 14.67 11.24 19.68
CA VAL A 241 15.39 9.98 19.94
C VAL A 241 15.50 9.69 21.44
N ASN A 242 15.57 10.73 22.28
CA ASN A 242 15.58 10.60 23.74
C ASN A 242 14.16 10.57 24.36
N GLY A 243 13.12 10.48 23.52
CA GLY A 243 11.73 10.45 23.95
C GLY A 243 11.27 9.06 24.36
N LYS A 244 10.21 9.00 25.18
CA LYS A 244 9.63 7.73 25.68
C LYS A 244 9.27 6.73 24.57
N GLY A 245 8.86 7.21 23.40
CA GLY A 245 8.54 6.34 22.26
C GLY A 245 9.75 5.56 21.78
N TRP A 246 10.90 6.20 21.63
CA TRP A 246 12.15 5.53 21.26
C TRP A 246 12.67 4.64 22.38
N ALA A 247 12.67 5.11 23.62
CA ALA A 247 13.04 4.29 24.78
C ALA A 247 12.19 3.02 24.89
N PHE A 248 10.90 3.09 24.54
CA PHE A 248 10.02 1.92 24.51
C PHE A 248 10.43 0.91 23.43
N LEU A 249 10.73 1.38 22.22
CA LEU A 249 11.23 0.50 21.15
C LEU A 249 12.57 -0.15 21.53
N GLU A 250 13.47 0.62 22.15
CA GLU A 250 14.79 0.17 22.57
C GLU A 250 14.71 -0.89 23.69
N GLN A 251 13.90 -0.66 24.73
CA GLN A 251 13.70 -1.63 25.82
C GLN A 251 13.07 -2.94 25.32
N LEU A 252 12.19 -2.87 24.31
CA LEU A 252 11.64 -4.05 23.64
C LEU A 252 12.61 -4.70 22.65
N ARG A 253 13.77 -4.09 22.39
CA ARG A 253 14.77 -4.50 21.40
C ARG A 253 14.23 -4.53 19.97
N ILE A 254 13.34 -3.59 19.64
CA ILE A 254 12.80 -3.44 18.29
C ILE A 254 13.85 -2.81 17.39
N GLN A 255 14.25 -3.54 16.36
CA GLN A 255 15.16 -3.08 15.32
C GLN A 255 14.40 -2.19 14.34
N VAL A 256 14.83 -0.94 14.19
CA VAL A 256 14.25 0.01 13.24
C VAL A 256 15.16 0.06 12.01
N PRO A 257 14.78 -0.51 10.85
CA PRO A 257 15.59 -0.38 9.64
C PRO A 257 15.51 1.06 9.12
N HIS A 258 16.55 1.54 8.42
CA HIS A 258 16.64 2.92 7.92
C HIS A 258 16.31 4.00 8.98
N PRO A 259 16.92 4.00 10.17
CA PRO A 259 16.60 4.94 11.25
C PRO A 259 16.85 6.41 10.86
N GLU A 260 17.77 6.67 9.94
CA GLU A 260 18.12 7.97 9.39
C GLU A 260 17.04 8.59 8.50
N LEU A 261 16.07 7.79 8.03
CA LEU A 261 15.10 8.23 7.04
C LEU A 261 14.07 9.18 7.65
N ILE A 262 13.99 10.40 7.12
CA ILE A 262 13.04 11.43 7.56
C ILE A 262 11.63 11.09 7.03
N SER A 263 10.68 10.87 7.94
CA SER A 263 9.31 10.55 7.52
C SER A 263 8.66 11.68 6.74
N ASN A 264 8.06 11.32 5.60
CA ASN A 264 7.28 12.23 4.76
C ASN A 264 5.93 12.63 5.42
N GLY A 265 5.47 11.89 6.45
CA GLY A 265 4.22 12.09 7.17
C GLY A 265 2.94 11.91 6.32
N LEU A 266 3.00 11.17 5.20
CA LEU A 266 1.87 10.81 4.34
C LEU A 266 1.05 9.67 4.96
N ALA A 267 -0.13 9.36 4.41
CA ALA A 267 -0.87 8.17 4.82
C ALA A 267 -0.10 6.88 4.42
N VAL A 268 -0.38 5.75 5.09
CA VAL A 268 0.36 4.48 4.89
C VAL A 268 0.32 4.04 3.42
N ASN A 269 -0.87 4.05 2.81
CA ASN A 269 -1.10 3.81 1.39
C ASN A 269 -0.40 4.77 0.41
N GLN A 270 0.23 5.84 0.91
CA GLN A 270 0.99 6.79 0.11
C GLN A 270 2.48 6.65 0.34
N LEU A 271 2.94 5.96 1.39
CA LEU A 271 4.36 5.88 1.70
C LEU A 271 5.15 5.15 0.58
N PRO A 272 6.35 5.63 0.23
CA PRO A 272 7.30 4.87 -0.59
C PRO A 272 7.56 3.50 0.02
N VAL A 273 7.99 2.54 -0.81
CA VAL A 273 8.22 1.16 -0.35
C VAL A 273 9.16 1.10 0.85
N THR A 274 10.29 1.82 0.83
CA THR A 274 11.27 1.86 1.94
C THR A 274 10.67 2.37 3.26
N GLU A 275 9.78 3.36 3.21
CA GLU A 275 9.09 3.86 4.42
C GLU A 275 8.06 2.87 4.95
N ARG A 276 7.39 2.13 4.07
CA ARG A 276 6.47 1.06 4.46
C ARG A 276 7.23 -0.12 5.04
N GLU A 277 8.35 -0.52 4.44
CA GLU A 277 9.19 -1.60 4.94
C GLU A 277 9.61 -1.33 6.38
N ARG A 278 10.15 -0.14 6.65
CA ARG A 278 10.48 0.28 8.02
C ARG A 278 9.31 0.21 8.99
N LEU A 279 8.15 0.65 8.53
CA LEU A 279 6.94 0.65 9.35
C LEU A 279 6.47 -0.78 9.66
N PHE A 280 6.36 -1.65 8.66
CA PHE A 280 5.87 -3.02 8.82
C PHE A 280 6.89 -3.92 9.54
N SER A 281 8.19 -3.66 9.39
CA SER A 281 9.25 -4.28 10.19
C SER A 281 9.04 -4.05 11.69
N CYS A 282 8.84 -2.80 12.11
CA CYS A 282 8.59 -2.46 13.50
C CYS A 282 7.23 -3.01 14.00
N ILE A 283 6.19 -2.99 13.15
CA ILE A 283 4.86 -3.51 13.51
C ILE A 283 4.94 -5.02 13.76
N TYR A 284 5.64 -5.77 12.90
CA TYR A 284 5.81 -7.20 13.10
C TYR A 284 6.46 -7.54 14.44
N GLN A 285 7.55 -6.85 14.75
CA GLN A 285 8.25 -7.03 16.01
C GLN A 285 7.35 -6.71 17.21
N LEU A 286 6.47 -5.71 17.11
CA LEU A 286 5.46 -5.45 18.15
C LEU A 286 4.41 -6.56 18.27
N LEU A 287 3.99 -7.15 17.14
CA LEU A 287 2.95 -8.20 17.13
C LEU A 287 3.41 -9.49 17.81
N ILE A 288 4.71 -9.82 17.71
CA ILE A 288 5.28 -11.05 18.30
C ILE A 288 5.71 -10.88 19.76
N ILE A 289 5.62 -9.67 20.32
CA ILE A 289 5.95 -9.42 21.72
C ILE A 289 4.79 -9.87 22.61
N PRO A 290 5.04 -10.64 23.70
CA PRO A 290 4.01 -10.98 24.68
C PRO A 290 3.37 -9.73 25.29
N GLN A 291 2.05 -9.75 25.52
CA GLN A 291 1.34 -8.58 26.06
C GLN A 291 1.87 -8.16 27.43
N GLU A 292 2.29 -9.11 28.26
CA GLU A 292 2.86 -8.88 29.59
C GLU A 292 4.10 -7.99 29.48
N LYS A 293 5.04 -8.38 28.60
CA LYS A 293 6.27 -7.62 28.37
C LYS A 293 6.00 -6.24 27.79
N PHE A 294 5.02 -6.12 26.88
CA PHE A 294 4.59 -4.82 26.36
C PHE A 294 4.11 -3.89 27.50
N ILE A 295 3.26 -4.42 28.39
CA ILE A 295 2.66 -3.67 29.51
C ILE A 295 3.73 -3.31 30.55
N GLU A 296 4.59 -4.24 30.94
CA GLU A 296 5.69 -4.02 31.89
C GLU A 296 6.62 -2.91 31.40
N THR A 297 7.02 -2.96 30.12
CA THR A 297 7.87 -1.95 29.50
C THR A 297 7.19 -0.58 29.52
N ALA A 298 5.92 -0.53 29.12
CA ALA A 298 5.14 0.71 29.11
C ALA A 298 5.01 1.32 30.52
N LYS A 299 4.74 0.50 31.54
CA LYS A 299 4.65 0.92 32.95
C LYS A 299 5.99 1.45 33.44
N SER A 300 7.11 0.78 33.14
CA SER A 300 8.46 1.21 33.54
C SER A 300 8.82 2.61 32.99
N LEU A 301 8.32 2.95 31.79
CA LEU A 301 8.52 4.24 31.15
C LEU A 301 7.45 5.28 31.51
N ASN A 302 6.54 4.98 32.44
CA ASN A 302 5.40 5.81 32.79
C ASN A 302 4.58 6.22 31.54
N MET A 303 4.35 5.26 30.64
CA MET A 303 3.47 5.39 29.48
C MET A 303 2.09 4.86 29.82
N ASN A 304 1.07 5.53 29.30
CA ASN A 304 -0.33 5.20 29.53
C ASN A 304 -1.06 4.99 28.19
N ARG A 305 -2.36 4.68 28.23
CA ARG A 305 -3.19 4.50 27.03
C ARG A 305 -2.96 5.54 25.93
N SER A 306 -2.92 6.84 26.28
CA SER A 306 -2.76 7.95 25.31
C SER A 306 -1.38 8.00 24.65
N SER A 307 -0.41 7.25 25.19
CA SER A 307 0.91 7.11 24.58
C SER A 307 0.82 6.31 23.29
N PHE A 308 -0.06 5.32 23.26
CA PHE A 308 -0.22 4.37 22.16
C PHE A 308 -1.44 4.68 21.28
N TRP A 309 -2.60 4.97 21.87
CA TRP A 309 -3.89 5.04 21.17
C TRP A 309 -4.56 6.41 21.35
N ASP A 310 -5.10 6.98 20.26
CA ASP A 310 -6.01 8.14 20.33
C ASP A 310 -7.31 7.72 21.04
N LYS A 311 -7.94 8.64 21.80
CA LYS A 311 -9.22 8.37 22.49
C LYS A 311 -10.38 8.16 21.50
N ARG A 312 -10.25 8.71 20.29
CA ARG A 312 -11.26 8.59 19.22
C ARG A 312 -11.23 7.26 18.49
N ASN A 313 -10.16 6.47 18.64
CA ASN A 313 -10.07 5.17 17.99
C ASN A 313 -10.85 4.12 18.80
N GLN A 314 -11.72 3.38 18.12
CA GLN A 314 -12.31 2.17 18.68
C GLN A 314 -11.24 1.09 18.81
N LEU A 315 -11.09 0.53 19.99
CA LEU A 315 -10.10 -0.49 20.28
C LEU A 315 -10.72 -1.89 20.09
N PRO A 316 -10.10 -2.78 19.30
CA PRO A 316 -10.52 -4.18 19.21
C PRO A 316 -10.52 -4.85 20.57
N ALA A 317 -11.45 -5.78 20.80
CA ALA A 317 -11.60 -6.48 22.09
C ALA A 317 -10.29 -7.15 22.56
N ILE A 318 -9.48 -7.60 21.60
CA ILE A 318 -8.21 -8.28 21.83
C ILE A 318 -7.14 -7.40 22.49
N LEU A 319 -7.28 -6.06 22.39
CA LEU A 319 -6.36 -5.09 23.02
C LEU A 319 -6.93 -4.48 24.32
N ARG A 320 -8.16 -4.81 24.73
CA ARG A 320 -8.75 -4.31 25.99
C ARG A 320 -7.92 -4.67 27.22
N PRO A 321 -7.36 -5.89 27.38
CA PRO A 321 -6.53 -6.21 28.54
C PRO A 321 -5.31 -5.28 28.66
N VAL A 322 -4.70 -4.92 27.54
CA VAL A 322 -3.58 -3.96 27.49
C VAL A 322 -4.06 -2.56 27.88
N GLU A 323 -5.21 -2.12 27.38
CA GLU A 323 -5.79 -0.81 27.70
C GLU A 323 -6.11 -0.66 29.19
N GLU A 324 -6.76 -1.66 29.79
CA GLU A 324 -7.15 -1.67 31.21
C GLU A 324 -5.94 -1.57 32.13
N GLN A 325 -4.86 -2.30 31.82
CA GLN A 325 -3.65 -2.30 32.63
C GLN A 325 -2.79 -1.02 32.50
N LEU A 326 -2.86 -0.32 31.37
CA LEU A 326 -2.12 0.93 31.16
C LEU A 326 -2.86 2.15 31.73
N GLY A 327 -4.18 2.05 31.90
CA GLY A 327 -5.04 3.09 32.46
C GLY A 327 -5.06 4.40 31.67
N SER A 328 -5.92 5.34 32.11
CA SER A 328 -5.97 6.70 31.60
C SER A 328 -5.56 7.70 32.68
N ILE A 329 -4.45 8.41 32.50
CA ILE A 329 -4.13 9.56 33.35
C ILE A 329 -4.79 10.79 32.72
N TYR A 330 -5.82 11.32 33.38
CA TYR A 330 -6.40 12.61 33.03
C TYR A 330 -5.41 13.71 33.43
N ARG A 331 -4.69 14.27 32.46
CA ARG A 331 -3.99 15.54 32.68
C ARG A 331 -4.99 16.66 32.52
N ASN A 332 -5.31 17.33 33.62
CA ASN A 332 -5.95 18.65 33.59
C ASN A 332 -4.96 19.61 32.93
N TYR A 333 -5.16 19.87 31.65
CA TYR A 333 -4.43 20.95 30.99
C TYR A 333 -4.98 22.27 31.53
N PRO A 334 -4.13 23.17 32.07
CA PRO A 334 -4.58 24.52 32.35
C PRO A 334 -5.14 25.13 31.06
N PRO A 335 -6.21 25.95 31.13
CA PRO A 335 -6.82 26.56 29.96
C PRO A 335 -5.73 27.26 29.14
N LYS A 336 -5.74 27.01 27.82
CA LYS A 336 -4.78 27.59 26.88
C LYS A 336 -4.74 29.11 27.10
N ARG A 337 -3.66 29.62 27.70
CA ARG A 337 -3.32 31.04 27.60
C ARG A 337 -3.17 31.35 26.10
N ALA A 338 -3.79 32.42 25.64
CA ALA A 338 -3.64 32.90 24.28
C ALA A 338 -2.14 33.08 23.98
N LEU A 339 -1.57 32.16 23.20
CA LEU A 339 -0.19 32.25 22.74
C LEU A 339 -0.13 33.43 21.77
N VAL A 340 0.54 34.50 22.17
CA VAL A 340 1.00 35.54 21.25
C VAL A 340 1.83 34.83 20.17
N ALA A 341 1.40 34.94 18.92
CA ALA A 341 2.03 34.28 17.79
C ALA A 341 3.43 34.86 17.54
N THR A 342 4.42 34.35 18.28
CA THR A 342 5.82 34.63 17.99
C THR A 342 6.20 33.84 16.73
N PHE A 343 6.66 34.55 15.70
CA PHE A 343 7.04 33.95 14.42
C PHE A 343 8.37 33.20 14.60
N LYS A 344 8.30 31.97 15.11
CA LYS A 344 9.48 31.10 15.21
C LYS A 344 9.64 30.30 13.91
N PRO A 345 10.86 30.25 13.32
CA PRO A 345 11.12 29.39 12.17
C PRO A 345 10.81 27.93 12.51
N LYS A 346 10.31 27.18 11.51
CA LYS A 346 10.02 25.75 11.68
C LYS A 346 11.32 24.97 11.84
N SER A 347 11.27 23.83 12.55
CA SER A 347 12.43 22.95 12.69
C SER A 347 12.96 22.48 11.33
N LYS A 348 14.26 22.16 11.24
CA LYS A 348 14.91 21.64 10.03
C LYS A 348 14.17 20.44 9.46
N GLU A 349 13.78 19.50 10.31
CA GLU A 349 13.05 18.28 9.93
C GLU A 349 11.67 18.62 9.36
N THR A 350 11.00 19.62 9.92
CA THR A 350 9.70 20.08 9.43
C THR A 350 9.83 20.72 8.05
N VAL A 351 10.90 21.50 7.82
CA VAL A 351 11.21 22.09 6.51
C VAL A 351 11.53 20.99 5.49
N ILE A 352 12.40 20.04 5.82
CA ILE A 352 12.74 18.90 4.95
C ILE A 352 11.48 18.09 4.63
N ARG A 353 10.63 17.77 5.60
CA ARG A 353 9.37 17.05 5.37
C ARG A 353 8.45 17.79 4.40
N LYS A 354 8.34 19.12 4.54
CA LYS A 354 7.57 19.95 3.59
C LYS A 354 8.18 19.91 2.19
N PHE A 355 9.50 19.97 2.09
CA PHE A 355 10.22 19.89 0.82
C PHE A 355 10.02 18.52 0.15
N LEU A 356 10.14 17.41 0.88
CA LEU A 356 9.87 16.06 0.37
C LEU A 356 8.44 15.92 -0.16
N ARG A 357 7.45 16.46 0.57
CA ARG A 357 6.05 16.52 0.10
C ARG A 357 5.90 17.34 -1.17
N LEU A 358 6.60 18.47 -1.28
CA LEU A 358 6.59 19.31 -2.47
C LEU A 358 7.25 18.61 -3.66
N LYS A 359 8.41 17.96 -3.47
CA LYS A 359 9.11 17.19 -4.51
C LYS A 359 8.19 16.12 -5.10
N ARG A 360 7.46 15.40 -4.26
CA ARG A 360 6.42 14.44 -4.70
C ARG A 360 5.27 15.08 -5.47
N LYS A 361 4.97 16.37 -5.26
CA LYS A 361 3.94 17.09 -6.02
C LYS A 361 4.43 17.57 -7.39
N LEU A 362 5.74 17.74 -7.56
CA LEU A 362 6.37 18.30 -8.75
C LEU A 362 6.82 17.22 -9.74
N GLY A 363 7.28 16.07 -9.24
CA GLY A 363 7.37 14.82 -10.02
C GLY A 363 5.98 14.27 -10.32
#